data_AF-A0A969M0G6-F1
#
_entry.id   AF-A0A969M0G6-F1
#
_cell.length_a   1.000
_cell.length_b   1.000
_cell.length_c   1.000
_cell.angle_alpha   90.00
_cell.angle_beta   90.00
_cell.angle_gamma   90.00
#
_symmetry.space_group_name_H-M   'P 1'
#
loop_
_entity.id
_entity.type
_entity.pdbx_description
1 polymer ?
#
loop_
_entity_poly.entity_id
_entity_poly.type
_entity_poly.pdbx_seq_one_letter_code
_entity_poly.pdbx_strand_id
1 'polypeptide(L)'
;MGQHRQSTVVITGASSGVGLYAAKALAQRGWQVVMACRDVSKTEKAAQTLEMQPDSYTIMPIDLASLESVRQFVNTFRASGKSLDALVCNAAIYMPLLKEPLRSPEGYELSVATNHLGHFLLCSLMLEDLKNSSAPDRRLVILGTVTHNPDELGGKIPPRPDLGDLEGFKEGFKAPIAMIDGKTFEPVKAYKDSKVCNVLTMRELHRRYHEPTGITFSSLYPGCVADTPLFRNHYPLFQKLFPLFQKHITGGYVSQELAGERVAAVVADPEYNQSGVYWSWGNRQQKEGKSFVQKVSPEARDDEKAKQLWDLSEMIVGLA
;
A
#
# COMPACT_ATOMS: atom_id res chain seq x y z
N MET A 1 4.45 34.92 15.97
CA MET A 1 4.73 34.10 14.78
C MET A 1 4.75 32.65 15.23
N GLY A 2 3.69 31.89 14.99
CA GLY A 2 3.68 30.46 15.34
C GLY A 2 4.70 29.75 14.45
N GLN A 3 5.60 28.96 15.03
CA GLN A 3 6.42 28.03 14.26
C GLN A 3 5.48 27.17 13.43
N HIS A 4 5.58 27.27 12.09
CA HIS A 4 4.89 26.32 11.21
C HIS A 4 5.47 24.94 11.53
N ARG A 5 4.65 24.09 12.17
CA ARG A 5 5.01 22.70 12.47
C ARG A 5 5.15 21.97 11.13
N GLN A 6 6.33 21.39 10.88
CA GLN A 6 6.56 20.60 9.68
C GLN A 6 5.79 19.27 9.79
N SER A 7 4.93 18.96 8.81
CA SER A 7 4.18 17.71 8.80
C SER A 7 5.08 16.53 8.46
N THR A 8 4.87 15.38 9.09
CA THR A 8 5.69 14.17 8.87
C THR A 8 4.86 13.03 8.29
N VAL A 9 5.38 12.40 7.23
CA VAL A 9 4.76 11.25 6.56
C VAL A 9 5.73 10.08 6.48
N VAL A 10 5.24 8.88 6.81
CA VAL A 10 5.95 7.62 6.57
C VAL A 10 5.46 7.00 5.27
N ILE A 11 6.37 6.63 4.37
CA ILE A 11 6.03 5.97 3.09
C ILE A 11 6.80 4.66 2.99
N THR A 12 6.07 3.53 2.93
CA THR A 12 6.68 2.23 2.70
C THR A 12 7.08 2.05 1.23
N GLY A 13 8.25 1.47 0.98
CA GLY A 13 8.70 1.17 -0.38
C GLY A 13 9.04 2.42 -1.20
N ALA A 14 9.57 3.46 -0.56
CA ALA A 14 9.96 4.72 -1.18
C ALA A 14 11.29 4.69 -1.96
N SER A 15 11.88 3.52 -2.24
CA SER A 15 13.16 3.40 -2.93
C SER A 15 13.05 3.33 -4.47
N SER A 16 11.83 3.26 -5.00
CA SER A 16 11.56 3.25 -6.45
C SER A 16 10.08 3.49 -6.72
N GLY A 17 9.70 3.68 -7.99
CA GLY A 17 8.30 3.64 -8.38
C GLY A 17 7.48 4.78 -7.78
N VAL A 18 6.20 4.51 -7.60
CA VAL A 18 5.23 5.46 -7.03
C VAL A 18 5.67 6.00 -5.67
N GLY A 19 6.18 5.14 -4.78
CA GLY A 19 6.60 5.56 -3.43
C GLY A 19 7.73 6.58 -3.44
N LEU A 20 8.71 6.43 -4.34
CA LEU A 20 9.83 7.37 -4.47
C LEU A 20 9.36 8.73 -5.00
N TYR A 21 8.52 8.74 -6.03
CA TYR A 21 8.00 10.00 -6.57
C TYR A 21 6.97 10.65 -5.64
N ALA A 22 6.24 9.87 -4.84
CA ALA A 22 5.40 10.40 -3.76
C ALA A 22 6.24 11.06 -2.67
N ALA A 23 7.36 10.44 -2.28
CA ALA A 23 8.32 11.03 -1.35
C ALA A 23 8.87 12.36 -1.88
N LYS A 24 9.29 12.40 -3.16
CA LYS A 24 9.73 13.64 -3.82
C LYS A 24 8.64 14.72 -3.79
N ALA A 25 7.42 14.39 -4.21
CA ALA A 25 6.31 15.35 -4.29
C ALA A 25 5.90 15.88 -2.90
N LEU A 26 5.87 15.04 -1.86
CA LEU A 26 5.57 15.47 -0.49
C LEU A 26 6.70 16.32 0.10
N ALA A 27 7.96 15.96 -0.13
CA ALA A 27 9.12 16.76 0.26
C ALA A 27 9.08 18.17 -0.36
N GLN A 28 8.76 18.27 -1.66
CA GLN A 28 8.57 19.57 -2.36
C GLN A 28 7.41 20.39 -1.79
N ARG A 29 6.41 19.74 -1.17
CA ARG A 29 5.30 20.39 -0.45
C ARG A 29 5.64 20.73 1.01
N GLY A 30 6.90 20.57 1.43
CA GLY A 30 7.38 20.92 2.77
C GLY A 30 7.18 19.83 3.84
N TRP A 31 6.79 18.61 3.46
CA TRP A 31 6.69 17.50 4.40
C TRP A 31 8.07 16.94 4.75
N GLN A 32 8.23 16.50 5.99
CA GLN A 32 9.31 15.58 6.37
C GLN A 32 8.92 14.17 5.98
N VAL A 33 9.67 13.54 5.08
CA VAL A 33 9.36 12.19 4.58
C VAL A 33 10.24 11.13 5.23
N VAL A 34 9.65 10.22 5.99
CA VAL A 34 10.32 8.99 6.43
C VAL A 34 10.20 7.94 5.33
N MET A 35 11.29 7.73 4.60
CA MET A 35 11.40 6.74 3.53
C MET A 35 11.67 5.36 4.16
N ALA A 36 10.60 4.60 4.37
CA ALA A 36 10.64 3.29 5.00
C ALA A 36 10.97 2.21 3.96
N CYS A 37 12.23 1.78 3.89
CA CYS A 37 12.76 0.95 2.81
C CYS A 37 13.70 -0.15 3.31
N ARG A 38 13.65 -1.34 2.68
CA ARG A 38 14.54 -2.45 3.02
C ARG A 38 16.02 -2.19 2.73
N ASP A 39 16.31 -1.53 1.62
CA ASP A 39 17.68 -1.28 1.15
C ASP A 39 18.01 0.21 1.28
N VAL A 40 18.71 0.56 2.36
CA VAL A 40 19.06 1.96 2.69
C VAL A 40 19.95 2.57 1.60
N SER A 41 21.00 1.86 1.17
CA SER A 41 21.95 2.36 0.18
C SER A 41 21.30 2.58 -1.18
N LYS A 42 20.39 1.70 -1.62
CA LYS A 42 19.60 1.92 -2.84
C LYS A 42 18.68 3.12 -2.69
N THR A 43 18.04 3.28 -1.53
CA THR A 43 17.12 4.39 -1.27
C THR A 43 17.85 5.73 -1.31
N GLU A 44 19.01 5.81 -0.69
CA GLU A 44 19.88 7.00 -0.69
C GLU A 44 20.28 7.40 -2.12
N LYS A 45 20.77 6.45 -2.91
CA LYS A 45 21.11 6.69 -4.33
C LYS A 45 19.90 7.16 -5.14
N ALA A 46 18.72 6.60 -4.88
CA ALA A 46 17.50 6.96 -5.61
C ALA A 46 17.03 8.38 -5.25
N ALA A 47 17.08 8.77 -3.98
CA ALA A 47 16.77 10.11 -3.52
C ALA A 47 17.74 11.16 -4.11
N GLN A 48 19.04 10.85 -4.12
CA GLN A 48 20.08 11.69 -4.75
C GLN A 48 19.87 11.83 -6.27
N THR A 49 19.53 10.73 -6.96
CA THR A 49 19.25 10.75 -8.41
C THR A 49 18.05 11.64 -8.76
N LEU A 50 17.08 11.77 -7.85
CA LEU A 50 15.93 12.65 -8.01
C LEU A 50 16.14 14.06 -7.42
N GLU A 51 17.36 14.37 -6.96
CA GLU A 51 17.75 15.67 -6.40
C GLU A 51 16.85 16.10 -5.23
N MET A 52 16.41 15.14 -4.41
CA MET A 52 15.65 15.42 -3.20
C MET A 52 16.54 16.16 -2.18
N GLN A 53 15.99 17.16 -1.50
CA GLN A 53 16.73 17.91 -0.48
C GLN A 53 17.07 16.97 0.71
N PRO A 54 18.33 16.81 1.11
CA PRO A 54 18.71 15.82 2.13
C PRO A 54 18.04 16.00 3.50
N ASP A 55 17.64 17.21 3.85
CA ASP A 55 16.92 17.53 5.09
C ASP A 55 15.42 17.21 5.03
N SER A 56 14.85 17.14 3.82
CA SER A 56 13.42 16.85 3.60
C SER A 56 13.02 15.38 3.82
N TYR A 57 13.99 14.48 3.99
CA TYR A 57 13.71 13.06 4.22
C TYR A 57 14.61 12.41 5.27
N THR A 58 14.19 11.26 5.77
CA THR A 58 14.99 10.37 6.61
C THR A 58 14.74 8.94 6.15
N ILE A 59 15.79 8.17 5.92
CA ILE A 59 15.67 6.77 5.52
C ILE A 59 15.69 5.90 6.78
N MET A 60 14.68 5.04 6.92
CA MET A 60 14.60 4.07 8.02
C MET A 60 14.40 2.66 7.46
N PRO A 61 15.17 1.66 7.92
CA PRO A 61 15.07 0.30 7.41
C PRO A 61 13.77 -0.37 7.84
N ILE A 62 13.08 -1.00 6.88
CA ILE A 62 11.95 -1.91 7.15
C ILE A 62 11.91 -3.01 6.09
N ASP A 63 11.78 -4.25 6.53
CA ASP A 63 11.36 -5.37 5.69
C ASP A 63 9.95 -5.80 6.11
N LEU A 64 8.95 -5.45 5.29
CA LEU A 64 7.55 -5.82 5.53
C LEU A 64 7.31 -7.33 5.47
N ALA A 65 8.23 -8.11 4.91
CA ALA A 65 8.16 -9.56 4.98
C ALA A 65 8.49 -10.09 6.37
N SER A 66 9.09 -9.30 7.28
CA SER A 66 9.41 -9.71 8.65
C SER A 66 8.63 -8.88 9.66
N LEU A 67 7.79 -9.53 10.46
CA LEU A 67 7.00 -8.86 11.49
C LEU A 67 7.88 -8.26 12.58
N GLU A 68 9.00 -8.90 12.89
CA GLU A 68 10.01 -8.34 13.79
C GLU A 68 10.65 -7.06 13.22
N SER A 69 10.98 -7.04 11.92
CA SER A 69 11.48 -5.82 11.27
C SER A 69 10.46 -4.68 11.32
N VAL A 70 9.17 -4.97 11.17
CA VAL A 70 8.09 -3.98 11.33
C VAL A 70 8.07 -3.40 12.74
N ARG A 71 8.18 -4.23 13.79
CA ARG A 71 8.22 -3.77 15.19
C ARG A 71 9.46 -2.91 15.45
N GLN A 72 10.63 -3.32 14.94
CA GLN A 72 11.87 -2.56 15.05
C GLN A 72 11.79 -1.20 14.34
N PHE A 73 11.16 -1.15 13.16
CA PHE A 73 10.91 0.11 12.46
C PHE A 73 10.07 1.05 13.31
N VAL A 74 8.97 0.58 13.90
CA VAL A 74 8.10 1.40 14.75
C VAL A 74 8.85 1.92 15.98
N ASN A 75 9.66 1.07 16.64
CA ASN A 75 10.50 1.49 17.76
C ASN A 75 11.53 2.55 17.34
N THR A 76 12.15 2.39 16.18
CA THR A 76 13.12 3.35 15.61
C THR A 76 12.44 4.68 15.29
N PHE A 77 11.25 4.64 14.69
CA PHE A 77 10.45 5.84 14.40
C PHE A 77 10.12 6.60 15.69
N ARG A 78 9.62 5.91 16.72
CA ARG A 78 9.30 6.51 18.03
C ARG A 78 10.53 7.10 18.71
N ALA A 79 11.66 6.39 18.69
CA ALA A 79 12.92 6.86 19.25
C ALA A 79 13.45 8.13 18.55
N SER A 80 13.05 8.38 17.29
CA SER A 80 13.45 9.59 16.58
C SER A 80 12.75 10.88 17.06
N GLY A 81 11.70 10.75 17.90
CA GLY A 81 10.92 11.88 18.43
C GLY A 81 10.05 12.60 17.40
N LYS A 82 9.93 12.07 16.18
CA LYS A 82 9.06 12.63 15.13
C LYS A 82 7.59 12.31 15.44
N SER A 83 6.69 13.28 15.22
CA SER A 83 5.24 13.01 15.18
C SER A 83 4.86 12.32 13.87
N LEU A 84 3.72 11.63 13.82
CA LEU A 84 3.22 10.99 12.60
C LEU A 84 1.91 11.64 12.15
N ASP A 85 1.89 12.22 10.94
CA ASP A 85 0.70 12.90 10.41
C ASP A 85 0.07 12.13 9.28
N ALA A 86 0.90 11.42 8.51
CA ALA A 86 0.41 10.49 7.52
C ALA A 86 1.23 9.20 7.45
N LEU A 87 0.53 8.11 7.15
CA LEU A 87 1.12 6.82 6.82
C LEU A 87 0.67 6.39 5.43
N VAL A 88 1.62 6.08 4.54
CA VAL A 88 1.36 5.59 3.18
C VAL A 88 1.87 4.16 3.05
N CYS A 89 0.94 3.21 2.99
CA CYS A 89 1.23 1.80 2.72
C CYS A 89 1.30 1.59 1.20
N ASN A 90 2.47 1.87 0.62
CA ASN A 90 2.72 1.81 -0.81
C ASN A 90 3.45 0.53 -1.26
N ALA A 91 4.35 -0.01 -0.43
CA ALA A 91 5.20 -1.13 -0.81
C ALA A 91 4.40 -2.33 -1.34
N ALA A 92 4.94 -3.00 -2.35
CA ALA A 92 4.36 -4.23 -2.84
C ALA A 92 5.41 -5.08 -3.53
N ILE A 93 5.21 -6.39 -3.47
CA ILE A 93 5.91 -7.35 -4.32
C ILE A 93 4.90 -8.07 -5.21
N TYR A 94 5.39 -8.43 -6.40
CA TYR A 94 4.65 -9.22 -7.38
C TYR A 94 5.64 -10.17 -8.04
N MET A 95 5.37 -11.47 -7.97
CA MET A 95 6.26 -12.53 -8.42
C MET A 95 5.49 -13.57 -9.26
N PRO A 96 4.96 -13.16 -10.43
CA PRO A 96 4.00 -13.96 -11.21
C PRO A 96 4.54 -15.25 -11.81
N LEU A 97 5.87 -15.42 -11.85
CA LEU A 97 6.53 -16.57 -12.48
C LEU A 97 6.99 -17.63 -11.47
N LEU A 98 6.65 -17.47 -10.18
CA LEU A 98 6.95 -18.48 -9.17
C LEU A 98 6.15 -19.75 -9.43
N LYS A 99 6.80 -20.89 -9.30
CA LYS A 99 6.14 -22.21 -9.33
C LYS A 99 5.77 -22.70 -7.94
N GLU A 100 6.55 -22.31 -6.94
CA GLU A 100 6.38 -22.67 -5.53
C GLU A 100 6.36 -21.39 -4.68
N PRO A 101 5.63 -21.38 -3.56
CA PRO A 101 5.53 -20.20 -2.71
C PRO A 101 6.87 -19.92 -2.03
N LEU A 102 7.32 -18.66 -2.10
CA LEU A 102 8.36 -18.16 -1.22
C LEU A 102 7.74 -17.83 0.15
N ARG A 103 8.58 -17.82 1.20
CA ARG A 103 8.12 -17.66 2.58
C ARG A 103 8.79 -16.50 3.29
N SER A 104 8.03 -15.85 4.17
CA SER A 104 8.58 -14.95 5.19
C SER A 104 9.37 -15.71 6.25
N PRO A 105 10.15 -15.03 7.11
CA PRO A 105 10.78 -15.65 8.28
C PRO A 105 9.80 -16.37 9.21
N GLU A 106 8.56 -15.87 9.33
CA GLU A 106 7.49 -16.45 10.13
C GLU A 106 6.77 -17.63 9.44
N GLY A 107 7.12 -17.94 8.19
CA GLY A 107 6.59 -19.07 7.41
C GLY A 107 5.34 -18.76 6.58
N TYR A 108 4.95 -17.49 6.46
CA TYR A 108 3.79 -17.05 5.67
C TYR A 108 4.14 -16.94 4.18
N GLU A 109 3.16 -17.10 3.28
CA GLU A 109 3.40 -16.85 1.83
C GLU A 109 3.85 -15.41 1.61
N LEU A 110 4.93 -15.22 0.85
CA LEU A 110 5.69 -13.98 0.82
C LEU A 110 4.91 -12.78 0.26
N SER A 111 4.02 -12.97 -0.71
CA SER A 111 3.20 -11.90 -1.29
C SER A 111 2.19 -11.36 -0.28
N VAL A 112 1.44 -12.25 0.38
CA VAL A 112 0.47 -11.90 1.42
C VAL A 112 1.19 -11.37 2.67
N ALA A 113 2.30 -11.99 3.07
CA ALA A 113 3.13 -11.52 4.19
C ALA A 113 3.59 -10.08 3.99
N THR A 114 4.14 -9.77 2.81
CA THR A 114 4.71 -8.45 2.52
C THR A 114 3.65 -7.39 2.24
N ASN A 115 2.66 -7.72 1.40
CA ASN A 115 1.72 -6.73 0.88
C ASN A 115 0.60 -6.43 1.88
N HIS A 116 0.17 -7.43 2.66
CA HIS A 116 -0.92 -7.35 3.63
C HIS A 116 -0.43 -7.46 5.07
N LEU A 117 0.07 -8.60 5.54
CA LEU A 117 0.32 -8.83 6.98
C LEU A 117 1.33 -7.84 7.59
N GLY A 118 2.43 -7.56 6.90
CA GLY A 118 3.42 -6.56 7.34
C GLY A 118 2.83 -5.15 7.41
N HIS A 119 2.00 -4.77 6.44
CA HIS A 119 1.30 -3.49 6.49
C HIS A 119 0.19 -3.46 7.54
N PHE A 120 -0.53 -4.56 7.74
CA PHE A 120 -1.56 -4.69 8.76
C PHE A 120 -0.97 -4.46 10.14
N LEU A 121 0.16 -5.11 10.44
CA LEU A 121 0.91 -4.89 11.68
C LEU A 121 1.40 -3.44 11.78
N LEU A 122 1.98 -2.89 10.72
CA LEU A 122 2.48 -1.51 10.69
C LEU A 122 1.36 -0.50 10.99
N CYS A 123 0.22 -0.60 10.29
CA CYS A 123 -0.96 0.24 10.49
C CYS A 123 -1.47 0.15 11.93
N SER A 124 -1.59 -1.07 12.46
CA SER A 124 -2.11 -1.32 13.80
C SER A 124 -1.20 -0.70 14.88
N LEU A 125 0.12 -0.85 14.74
CA LEU A 125 1.09 -0.27 15.67
C LEU A 125 1.16 1.26 15.57
N MET A 126 1.21 1.79 14.35
CA MET A 126 1.38 3.24 14.09
C MET A 126 0.09 4.04 14.21
N LEU A 127 -1.06 3.39 14.39
CA LEU A 127 -2.32 4.06 14.70
C LEU A 127 -2.22 4.91 15.98
N GLU A 128 -1.46 4.44 16.97
CA GLU A 128 -1.21 5.18 18.19
C GLU A 128 -0.39 6.44 17.94
N ASP A 129 0.61 6.37 17.05
CA ASP A 129 1.42 7.51 16.66
C ASP A 129 0.59 8.57 15.89
N LEU A 130 -0.36 8.14 15.03
CA LEU A 130 -1.32 9.03 14.39
C LEU A 130 -2.26 9.69 15.42
N LYS A 131 -2.81 8.92 16.37
CA LYS A 131 -3.69 9.45 17.43
C LYS A 131 -3.00 10.53 18.26
N ASN A 132 -1.72 10.32 18.58
CA ASN A 132 -0.91 11.23 19.39
C ASN A 132 -0.42 12.47 18.63
N SER A 133 -0.58 12.52 17.30
CA SER A 133 -0.25 13.72 16.55
C SER A 133 -1.24 14.85 16.79
N SER A 134 -0.71 16.05 17.01
CA SER A 134 -1.48 17.30 17.07
C SER A 134 -1.84 17.89 15.69
N ALA A 135 -1.55 17.19 14.58
CA ALA A 135 -1.98 17.64 13.27
C ALA A 135 -3.52 17.63 13.17
N PRO A 136 -4.14 18.71 12.64
CA PRO A 136 -5.60 18.78 12.50
C PRO A 136 -6.13 17.77 11.49
N ASP A 137 -5.34 17.42 10.47
CA ASP A 137 -5.66 16.44 9.44
C ASP A 137 -4.58 15.35 9.47
N ARG A 138 -5.01 14.12 9.77
CA ARG A 138 -4.16 12.95 9.91
C ARG A 138 -4.68 11.87 8.99
N ARG A 139 -3.80 11.26 8.18
CA ARG A 139 -4.24 10.37 7.11
C ARG A 139 -3.50 9.03 7.09
N LEU A 140 -4.22 7.94 6.91
CA LEU A 140 -3.64 6.63 6.62
C LEU A 140 -4.15 6.19 5.26
N VAL A 141 -3.20 6.04 4.33
CA VAL A 141 -3.46 5.86 2.91
C VAL A 141 -2.87 4.52 2.45
N ILE A 142 -3.72 3.62 1.95
CA ILE A 142 -3.30 2.30 1.48
C ILE A 142 -3.38 2.22 -0.05
N LEU A 143 -2.27 1.87 -0.71
CA LEU A 143 -2.24 1.69 -2.15
C LEU A 143 -2.99 0.41 -2.54
N GLY A 144 -4.05 0.59 -3.31
CA GLY A 144 -4.80 -0.47 -3.97
C GLY A 144 -4.34 -0.72 -5.40
N THR A 145 -5.14 -1.46 -6.14
CA THR A 145 -4.97 -1.76 -7.56
C THR A 145 -6.31 -2.06 -8.19
N VAL A 146 -6.54 -1.71 -9.46
CA VAL A 146 -7.74 -2.14 -10.18
C VAL A 146 -7.94 -3.66 -10.23
N THR A 147 -6.89 -4.45 -10.00
CA THR A 147 -6.97 -5.92 -10.02
C THR A 147 -7.80 -6.51 -8.88
N HIS A 148 -8.12 -5.74 -7.83
CA HIS A 148 -9.04 -6.18 -6.78
C HIS A 148 -10.51 -6.20 -7.28
N ASN A 149 -10.83 -5.45 -8.35
CA ASN A 149 -12.19 -5.27 -8.83
C ASN A 149 -12.48 -6.04 -10.11
N PRO A 150 -13.32 -7.10 -10.08
CA PRO A 150 -13.66 -7.88 -11.28
C PRO A 150 -14.47 -7.07 -12.31
N ASP A 151 -15.01 -5.91 -11.94
CA ASP A 151 -15.66 -4.99 -12.88
C ASP A 151 -14.65 -4.17 -13.69
N GLU A 152 -13.41 -4.05 -13.21
CA GLU A 152 -12.31 -3.34 -13.88
C GLU A 152 -11.51 -4.27 -14.79
N LEU A 153 -10.90 -3.71 -15.84
CA LEU A 153 -10.16 -4.51 -16.84
C LEU A 153 -9.09 -5.41 -16.20
N GLY A 154 -8.35 -4.90 -15.20
CA GLY A 154 -7.31 -5.65 -14.50
C GLY A 154 -7.84 -6.80 -13.63
N GLY A 155 -9.03 -6.67 -13.04
CA GLY A 155 -9.66 -7.73 -12.25
C GLY A 155 -10.43 -8.76 -13.10
N LYS A 156 -10.75 -8.43 -14.36
CA LYS A 156 -11.32 -9.38 -15.32
C LYS A 156 -10.32 -10.42 -15.79
N ILE A 157 -9.04 -10.05 -15.88
CA ILE A 157 -7.96 -10.93 -16.33
C ILE A 157 -7.73 -12.04 -15.30
N PRO A 158 -7.90 -13.33 -15.65
CA PRO A 158 -7.62 -14.43 -14.74
C PRO A 158 -6.14 -14.50 -14.31
N PRO A 159 -5.83 -15.13 -13.18
CA PRO A 159 -6.77 -15.58 -12.14
C PRO A 159 -7.37 -14.40 -11.38
N ARG A 160 -8.60 -14.54 -10.87
CA ARG A 160 -9.30 -13.49 -10.10
C ARG A 160 -8.98 -13.62 -8.61
N PRO A 161 -9.00 -12.52 -7.83
CA PRO A 161 -8.96 -12.65 -6.40
C PRO A 161 -10.19 -13.40 -5.90
N ASP A 162 -10.01 -14.21 -4.87
CA ASP A 162 -11.05 -14.95 -4.17
C ASP A 162 -10.50 -15.37 -2.81
N LEU A 163 -10.99 -14.75 -1.74
CA LEU A 163 -10.50 -15.05 -0.39
C LEU A 163 -11.19 -16.28 0.22
N GLY A 164 -12.15 -16.90 -0.47
CA GLY A 164 -12.93 -18.01 0.06
C GLY A 164 -13.59 -17.65 1.39
N ASP A 165 -13.67 -18.61 2.31
CA ASP A 165 -14.06 -18.35 3.69
C ASP A 165 -12.82 -18.15 4.58
N LEU A 166 -11.71 -17.66 4.03
CA LEU A 166 -10.46 -17.36 4.74
C LEU A 166 -9.87 -18.61 5.42
N GLU A 167 -10.07 -19.80 4.87
CA GLU A 167 -9.69 -21.09 5.45
C GLU A 167 -8.19 -21.15 5.77
N GLY A 168 -7.35 -20.69 4.85
CA GLY A 168 -5.91 -20.63 5.05
C GLY A 168 -5.51 -19.72 6.21
N PHE A 169 -6.25 -18.63 6.46
CA PHE A 169 -6.04 -17.76 7.62
C PHE A 169 -6.59 -18.37 8.91
N LYS A 170 -7.73 -19.05 8.87
CA LYS A 170 -8.31 -19.78 10.00
C LYS A 170 -7.38 -20.86 10.53
N GLU A 171 -6.59 -21.48 9.65
CA GLU A 171 -5.56 -22.46 9.99
C GLU A 171 -4.20 -21.83 10.35
N GLY A 172 -4.12 -20.51 10.49
CA GLY A 172 -2.93 -19.78 10.95
C GLY A 172 -1.91 -19.43 9.85
N PHE A 173 -2.22 -19.74 8.59
CA PHE A 173 -1.48 -19.33 7.38
C PHE A 173 0.01 -19.72 7.30
N LYS A 174 0.45 -20.66 8.14
CA LYS A 174 1.82 -21.19 8.11
C LYS A 174 1.97 -22.29 7.06
N ALA A 175 3.19 -22.49 6.58
CA ALA A 175 3.51 -23.60 5.68
C ALA A 175 2.93 -24.94 6.21
N PRO A 176 2.26 -25.74 5.37
CA PRO A 176 2.27 -25.68 3.90
C PRO A 176 1.25 -24.72 3.25
N ILE A 177 0.34 -24.09 4.02
CA ILE A 177 -0.72 -23.21 3.49
C ILE A 177 -0.11 -22.06 2.69
N ALA A 178 -0.60 -21.79 1.49
CA ALA A 178 0.00 -20.78 0.59
C ALA A 178 -1.00 -19.76 0.03
N MET A 179 -2.31 -19.98 0.21
CA MET A 179 -3.38 -19.09 -0.25
C MET A 179 -4.34 -18.81 0.89
N ILE A 180 -4.97 -17.64 0.87
CA ILE A 180 -5.87 -17.18 1.94
C ILE A 180 -7.12 -18.08 2.01
N ASP A 181 -7.60 -18.56 0.87
CA ASP A 181 -8.72 -19.50 0.73
C ASP A 181 -8.31 -20.97 0.93
N GLY A 182 -7.08 -21.23 1.38
CA GLY A 182 -6.57 -22.59 1.62
C GLY A 182 -6.27 -23.42 0.36
N LYS A 183 -6.47 -22.86 -0.85
CA LYS A 183 -6.25 -23.59 -2.10
C LYS A 183 -4.76 -23.69 -2.49
N THR A 184 -4.50 -24.42 -3.57
CA THR A 184 -3.16 -24.54 -4.17
C THR A 184 -2.59 -23.18 -4.54
N PHE A 185 -1.29 -23.01 -4.29
CA PHE A 185 -0.56 -21.79 -4.59
C PHE A 185 -0.74 -21.35 -6.06
N GLU A 186 -1.11 -20.10 -6.24
CA GLU A 186 -1.11 -19.44 -7.55
C GLU A 186 -0.56 -18.01 -7.36
N PRO A 187 0.60 -17.66 -7.95
CA PRO A 187 1.34 -16.45 -7.61
C PRO A 187 0.65 -15.15 -8.02
N VAL A 188 -0.11 -15.15 -9.11
CA VAL A 188 -0.84 -13.97 -9.58
C VAL A 188 -2.06 -13.73 -8.71
N LYS A 189 -2.77 -14.79 -8.33
CA LYS A 189 -3.89 -14.77 -7.39
C LYS A 189 -3.42 -14.32 -6.01
N ALA A 190 -2.29 -14.83 -5.49
CA ALA A 190 -1.75 -14.44 -4.19
C ALA A 190 -1.51 -12.91 -4.10
N TYR A 191 -0.96 -12.32 -5.17
CA TYR A 191 -0.86 -10.87 -5.28
C TYR A 191 -2.23 -10.19 -5.26
N LYS A 192 -3.19 -10.66 -6.06
CA LYS A 192 -4.53 -10.04 -6.13
C LYS A 192 -5.30 -10.17 -4.81
N ASP A 193 -5.25 -11.32 -4.17
CA ASP A 193 -5.82 -11.59 -2.85
C ASP A 193 -5.24 -10.61 -1.82
N SER A 194 -3.91 -10.45 -1.78
CA SER A 194 -3.27 -9.48 -0.88
C SER A 194 -3.77 -8.04 -1.08
N LYS A 195 -4.17 -7.69 -2.31
CA LYS A 195 -4.70 -6.37 -2.65
C LYS A 195 -6.17 -6.21 -2.34
N VAL A 196 -6.96 -7.28 -2.33
CA VAL A 196 -8.31 -7.27 -1.73
C VAL A 196 -8.19 -7.06 -0.22
N CYS A 197 -7.26 -7.76 0.45
CA CYS A 197 -7.02 -7.60 1.89
C CYS A 197 -6.66 -6.16 2.27
N ASN A 198 -5.86 -5.46 1.46
CA ASN A 198 -5.57 -4.04 1.66
C ASN A 198 -6.83 -3.15 1.66
N VAL A 199 -7.79 -3.41 0.77
CA VAL A 199 -9.04 -2.64 0.70
C VAL A 199 -9.93 -2.95 1.89
N LEU A 200 -10.05 -4.24 2.25
CA LEU A 200 -10.80 -4.68 3.45
C LEU A 200 -10.20 -4.08 4.73
N THR A 201 -8.86 -4.02 4.83
CA THR A 201 -8.14 -3.40 5.95
C THR A 201 -8.44 -1.90 6.05
N MET A 202 -8.44 -1.16 4.93
CA MET A 202 -8.83 0.26 4.92
C MET A 202 -10.26 0.47 5.41
N ARG A 203 -11.19 -0.39 4.97
CA ARG A 203 -12.59 -0.33 5.41
C ARG A 203 -12.74 -0.57 6.90
N GLU A 204 -12.04 -1.56 7.45
CA GLU A 204 -12.07 -1.82 8.89
C GLU A 204 -11.37 -0.71 9.69
N LEU A 205 -10.26 -0.16 9.21
CA LEU A 205 -9.64 1.01 9.83
C LEU A 205 -10.63 2.18 9.91
N HIS A 206 -11.34 2.46 8.81
CA HIS A 206 -12.40 3.47 8.80
C HIS A 206 -13.51 3.14 9.80
N ARG A 207 -14.09 1.94 9.73
CA ARG A 207 -15.24 1.52 10.56
C ARG A 207 -14.90 1.51 12.06
N ARG A 208 -13.68 1.09 12.41
CA ARG A 208 -13.24 0.94 13.80
C ARG A 208 -12.72 2.26 14.39
N TYR A 209 -12.10 3.12 13.59
CA TYR A 209 -11.31 4.24 14.13
C TYR A 209 -11.62 5.62 13.57
N HIS A 210 -12.34 5.79 12.47
CA HIS A 210 -12.58 7.12 11.91
C HIS A 210 -13.34 8.05 12.88
N GLU A 211 -14.51 7.61 13.35
CA GLU A 211 -15.33 8.38 14.29
C GLU A 211 -14.59 8.74 15.59
N PRO A 212 -13.95 7.80 16.31
CA PRO A 212 -13.34 8.12 17.59
C PRO A 212 -12.00 8.89 17.50
N THR A 213 -11.36 8.92 16.33
CA THR A 213 -10.02 9.53 16.19
C THR A 213 -9.99 10.75 15.27
N GLY A 214 -10.95 10.88 14.36
CA GLY A 214 -10.94 11.86 13.27
C GLY A 214 -9.86 11.59 12.20
N ILE A 215 -9.15 10.46 12.26
CA ILE A 215 -8.15 10.10 11.25
C ILE A 215 -8.86 9.72 9.95
N THR A 216 -8.37 10.22 8.82
CA THR A 216 -8.87 9.88 7.49
C THR A 216 -8.17 8.64 6.96
N PHE A 217 -8.93 7.53 6.91
CA PHE A 217 -8.50 6.28 6.27
C PHE A 217 -9.02 6.23 4.84
N SER A 218 -8.14 6.04 3.86
CA SER A 218 -8.53 5.89 2.45
C SER A 218 -7.61 4.93 1.71
N SER A 219 -8.09 4.42 0.58
CA SER A 219 -7.27 3.73 -0.39
C SER A 219 -7.16 4.54 -1.66
N LEU A 220 -6.11 4.31 -2.45
CA LEU A 220 -6.06 4.87 -3.80
C LEU A 220 -5.52 3.92 -4.86
N TYR A 221 -5.90 4.19 -6.10
CA TYR A 221 -5.27 3.72 -7.32
C TYR A 221 -4.79 4.92 -8.16
N PRO A 222 -3.48 5.19 -8.23
CA PRO A 222 -2.95 6.38 -8.89
C PRO A 222 -2.94 6.29 -10.42
N GLY A 223 -3.35 5.16 -11.00
CA GLY A 223 -3.26 4.86 -12.44
C GLY A 223 -2.28 3.72 -12.73
N CYS A 224 -2.19 3.29 -14.00
CA CYS A 224 -1.32 2.18 -14.38
C CYS A 224 0.10 2.67 -14.62
N VAL A 225 0.98 2.44 -13.64
CA VAL A 225 2.39 2.79 -13.73
C VAL A 225 3.18 1.61 -14.28
N ALA A 226 3.05 1.40 -15.59
CA ALA A 226 3.52 0.19 -16.27
C ALA A 226 5.06 0.05 -16.28
N ASP A 227 5.80 1.15 -16.16
CA ASP A 227 7.27 1.17 -16.17
C ASP A 227 7.90 1.00 -14.77
N THR A 228 7.12 0.62 -13.76
CA THR A 228 7.63 0.46 -12.40
C THR A 228 8.37 -0.86 -12.21
N PRO A 229 9.31 -0.92 -11.26
CA PRO A 229 9.95 -2.17 -10.86
C PRO A 229 9.02 -3.22 -10.24
N LEU A 230 7.71 -2.97 -10.13
CA LEU A 230 6.72 -3.97 -9.70
C LEU A 230 6.64 -5.14 -10.69
N PHE A 231 6.77 -4.87 -11.99
CA PHE A 231 6.70 -5.88 -13.06
C PHE A 231 8.06 -6.49 -13.42
N ARG A 232 9.13 -6.21 -12.65
CA ARG A 232 10.51 -6.68 -12.93
C ARG A 232 10.66 -8.19 -13.00
N ASN A 233 9.77 -8.92 -12.32
CA ASN A 233 9.75 -10.38 -12.29
C ASN A 233 8.79 -10.99 -13.33
N HIS A 234 8.21 -10.18 -14.23
CA HIS A 234 7.38 -10.66 -15.33
C HIS A 234 8.24 -11.03 -16.55
N TYR A 235 7.68 -11.74 -17.54
CA TYR A 235 8.38 -12.01 -18.79
C TYR A 235 8.93 -10.74 -19.46
N PRO A 236 10.17 -10.73 -20.00
CA PRO A 236 10.76 -9.54 -20.63
C PRO A 236 9.91 -8.96 -21.77
N LEU A 237 9.26 -9.81 -22.55
CA LEU A 237 8.35 -9.39 -23.62
C LEU A 237 7.13 -8.63 -23.06
N PHE A 238 6.58 -9.08 -21.94
CA PHE A 238 5.50 -8.38 -21.24
C PHE A 238 5.99 -7.03 -20.73
N GLN A 239 7.17 -6.96 -20.11
CA GLN A 239 7.75 -5.70 -19.61
C GLN A 239 7.89 -4.65 -20.74
N LYS A 240 8.19 -5.08 -21.97
CA LYS A 240 8.32 -4.19 -23.13
C LYS A 240 6.97 -3.80 -23.75
N LEU A 241 6.03 -4.73 -23.85
CA LEU A 241 4.75 -4.52 -24.55
C LEU A 241 3.66 -3.92 -23.67
N PHE A 242 3.64 -4.24 -22.38
CA PHE A 242 2.59 -3.80 -21.47
C PHE A 242 2.50 -2.26 -21.32
N PRO A 243 3.61 -1.51 -21.22
CA PRO A 243 3.55 -0.05 -21.22
C PRO A 243 2.98 0.54 -22.51
N LEU A 244 3.37 -0.01 -23.67
CA LEU A 244 2.86 0.41 -24.97
C LEU A 244 1.36 0.14 -25.09
N PHE A 245 0.93 -1.05 -24.65
CA PHE A 245 -0.49 -1.40 -24.61
C PHE A 245 -1.28 -0.47 -23.68
N GLN A 246 -0.75 -0.18 -22.49
CA GLN A 246 -1.41 0.71 -21.54
C GLN A 246 -1.53 2.14 -22.11
N LYS A 247 -0.46 2.63 -22.73
CA LYS A 247 -0.37 3.99 -23.30
C LYS A 247 -1.26 4.17 -24.54
N HIS A 248 -1.27 3.20 -25.45
CA HIS A 248 -1.90 3.37 -26.76
C HIS A 248 -3.27 2.70 -26.89
N ILE A 249 -3.57 1.67 -26.09
CA ILE A 249 -4.82 0.91 -26.21
C ILE A 249 -5.78 1.26 -25.08
N THR A 250 -5.34 1.14 -23.83
CA THR A 250 -6.24 1.38 -22.69
C THR A 250 -6.32 2.85 -22.26
N GLY A 251 -5.33 3.66 -22.64
CA GLY A 251 -5.18 5.03 -22.15
C GLY A 251 -4.91 5.16 -20.64
N GLY A 252 -4.70 4.03 -19.93
CA GLY A 252 -4.55 3.99 -18.47
C GLY A 252 -3.14 4.24 -17.95
N TYR A 253 -2.17 4.41 -18.86
CA TYR A 253 -0.77 4.69 -18.51
C TYR A 253 -0.62 6.02 -17.77
N VAL A 254 0.17 6.01 -16.70
CA VAL A 254 0.59 7.22 -15.99
C VAL A 254 2.08 7.17 -15.72
N SER A 255 2.75 8.33 -15.74
CA SER A 255 4.15 8.42 -15.35
C SER A 255 4.30 8.15 -13.85
N GLN A 256 5.50 7.74 -13.43
CA GLN A 256 5.81 7.57 -12.01
C GLN A 256 5.67 8.88 -11.24
N GLU A 257 6.04 10.00 -11.88
CA GLU A 257 5.90 11.35 -11.32
C GLU A 257 4.44 11.72 -11.05
N LEU A 258 3.57 11.61 -12.05
CA LEU A 258 2.14 11.90 -11.88
C LEU A 258 1.48 10.96 -10.85
N ALA A 259 1.89 9.69 -10.81
CA ALA A 259 1.40 8.77 -9.79
C ALA A 259 1.84 9.19 -8.38
N GLY A 260 3.09 9.66 -8.23
CA GLY A 260 3.61 10.22 -6.99
C GLY A 260 2.89 11.51 -6.56
N GLU A 261 2.62 12.41 -7.50
CA GLU A 261 1.83 13.63 -7.28
C GLU A 261 0.42 13.31 -6.80
N ARG A 262 -0.23 12.29 -7.38
CA ARG A 262 -1.56 11.83 -6.94
C ARG A 262 -1.55 11.26 -5.53
N VAL A 263 -0.51 10.50 -5.16
CA VAL A 263 -0.34 10.06 -3.77
C VAL A 263 -0.15 11.26 -2.84
N ALA A 264 0.70 12.22 -3.21
CA ALA A 264 0.92 13.43 -2.43
C ALA A 264 -0.37 14.25 -2.26
N ALA A 265 -1.19 14.33 -3.30
CA ALA A 265 -2.49 15.00 -3.25
C ALA A 265 -3.45 14.31 -2.28
N VAL A 266 -3.58 12.97 -2.34
CA VAL A 266 -4.41 12.20 -1.38
C VAL A 266 -3.91 12.35 0.05
N VAL A 267 -2.61 12.57 0.26
CA VAL A 267 -2.03 12.78 1.60
C VAL A 267 -2.23 14.21 2.11
N ALA A 268 -2.11 15.22 1.26
CA ALA A 268 -1.95 16.61 1.70
C ALA A 268 -3.12 17.54 1.33
N ASP A 269 -3.86 17.27 0.25
CA ASP A 269 -4.81 18.24 -0.29
C ASP A 269 -6.18 18.11 0.40
N PRO A 270 -6.85 19.21 0.78
CA PRO A 270 -8.12 19.18 1.50
C PRO A 270 -9.25 18.46 0.76
N GLU A 271 -9.22 18.45 -0.58
CA GLU A 271 -10.24 17.79 -1.40
C GLU A 271 -10.31 16.27 -1.18
N TYR A 272 -9.22 15.65 -0.71
CA TYR A 272 -9.14 14.21 -0.42
C TYR A 272 -9.41 13.87 1.04
N ASN A 273 -9.87 14.84 1.86
CA ASN A 273 -10.22 14.61 3.26
C ASN A 273 -11.60 13.94 3.42
N GLN A 274 -11.75 12.77 2.81
CA GLN A 274 -12.90 11.89 2.95
C GLN A 274 -12.40 10.51 3.37
N SER A 275 -12.92 9.98 4.47
CA SER A 275 -12.57 8.64 4.96
C SER A 275 -13.50 7.55 4.39
N GLY A 276 -13.02 6.31 4.37
CA GLY A 276 -13.78 5.13 3.95
C GLY A 276 -13.88 4.98 2.43
N VAL A 277 -13.15 5.79 1.66
CA VAL A 277 -13.23 5.84 0.20
C VAL A 277 -12.02 5.23 -0.50
N TYR A 278 -12.25 4.84 -1.75
CA TYR A 278 -11.22 4.39 -2.67
C TYR A 278 -11.08 5.42 -3.80
N TRP A 279 -10.03 6.23 -3.76
CA TRP A 279 -9.72 7.22 -4.79
C TRP A 279 -9.16 6.53 -6.04
N SER A 280 -9.62 6.92 -7.23
CA SER A 280 -9.16 6.32 -8.48
C SER A 280 -8.98 7.36 -9.56
N TRP A 281 -8.01 7.08 -10.44
CA TRP A 281 -7.78 7.77 -11.71
C TRP A 281 -7.79 6.80 -12.91
N GLY A 282 -8.35 5.59 -12.74
CA GLY A 282 -8.35 4.51 -13.74
C GLY A 282 -9.25 4.75 -14.96
N ASN A 283 -9.35 3.74 -15.84
CA ASN A 283 -9.90 3.80 -17.22
C ASN A 283 -11.34 4.33 -17.38
N ARG A 284 -12.06 4.59 -16.28
CA ARG A 284 -13.29 5.39 -16.27
C ARG A 284 -13.04 6.89 -16.20
N GLN A 285 -11.83 7.36 -16.49
CA GLN A 285 -11.54 8.77 -16.66
C GLN A 285 -12.64 9.38 -17.54
N GLN A 286 -13.46 10.23 -16.92
CA GLN A 286 -13.92 11.40 -17.64
C GLN A 286 -12.64 12.06 -18.18
N LYS A 287 -12.63 12.38 -19.48
CA LYS A 287 -11.46 12.83 -20.26
C LYS A 287 -10.65 14.00 -19.65
N GLU A 288 -11.06 14.53 -18.51
CA GLU A 288 -10.49 15.67 -17.80
C GLU A 288 -9.47 15.31 -16.71
N GLY A 289 -9.19 14.02 -16.46
CA GLY A 289 -8.11 13.62 -15.53
C GLY A 289 -8.39 13.84 -14.03
N LYS A 290 -9.64 14.15 -13.66
CA LYS A 290 -10.08 14.30 -12.26
C LYS A 290 -10.18 12.95 -11.55
N SER A 291 -9.87 12.95 -10.26
CA SER A 291 -10.07 11.82 -9.37
C SER A 291 -11.57 11.56 -9.14
N PHE A 292 -11.91 10.34 -8.72
CA PHE A 292 -13.26 10.02 -8.30
C PHE A 292 -13.26 8.91 -7.24
N VAL A 293 -14.36 8.83 -6.47
CA VAL A 293 -14.58 7.71 -5.53
C VAL A 293 -15.05 6.50 -6.31
N GLN A 294 -14.20 5.48 -6.38
CA GLN A 294 -14.45 4.24 -7.11
C GLN A 294 -15.24 3.26 -6.25
N LYS A 295 -16.28 2.66 -6.84
CA LYS A 295 -16.93 1.48 -6.29
C LYS A 295 -15.97 0.28 -6.39
N VAL A 296 -15.59 -0.29 -5.25
CA VAL A 296 -14.72 -1.48 -5.15
C VAL A 296 -15.51 -2.78 -5.37
N SER A 297 -14.83 -3.93 -5.46
CA SER A 297 -15.47 -5.23 -5.73
C SER A 297 -16.57 -5.59 -4.73
N PRO A 298 -17.50 -6.50 -5.06
CA PRO A 298 -18.45 -7.04 -4.08
C PRO A 298 -17.74 -7.64 -2.86
N GLU A 299 -16.71 -8.47 -3.08
CA GLU A 299 -15.93 -9.09 -1.99
C GLU A 299 -15.21 -8.04 -1.14
N ALA A 300 -14.65 -6.99 -1.75
CA ALA A 300 -14.01 -5.89 -1.03
C ALA A 300 -15.00 -4.93 -0.33
N ARG A 301 -16.32 -5.18 -0.40
CA ARG A 301 -17.37 -4.46 0.34
C ARG A 301 -18.15 -5.36 1.30
N ASP A 302 -17.70 -6.60 1.48
CA ASP A 302 -18.27 -7.53 2.44
C ASP A 302 -17.74 -7.19 3.84
N ASP A 303 -18.59 -6.56 4.66
CA ASP A 303 -18.21 -6.09 5.99
C ASP A 303 -17.97 -7.25 6.98
N GLU A 304 -18.66 -8.38 6.82
CA GLU A 304 -18.44 -9.55 7.67
C GLU A 304 -17.10 -10.20 7.32
N LYS A 305 -16.80 -10.35 6.02
CA LYS A 305 -15.48 -10.81 5.58
C LYS A 305 -14.36 -9.86 6.01
N ALA A 306 -14.59 -8.54 5.95
CA ALA A 306 -13.61 -7.54 6.40
C ALA A 306 -13.28 -7.72 7.89
N LYS A 307 -14.32 -7.89 8.73
CA LYS A 307 -14.18 -8.14 10.16
C LYS A 307 -13.43 -9.45 10.43
N GLN A 308 -13.81 -10.55 9.77
CA GLN A 308 -13.12 -11.83 9.93
C GLN A 308 -11.65 -11.76 9.50
N LEU A 309 -11.36 -11.11 8.37
CA LEU A 309 -10.00 -10.88 7.91
C LEU A 309 -9.19 -10.11 8.96
N TRP A 310 -9.77 -9.06 9.56
CA TRP A 310 -9.12 -8.27 10.60
C TRP A 310 -8.74 -9.13 11.80
N ASP A 311 -9.72 -9.83 12.38
CA ASP A 311 -9.54 -10.61 13.62
C ASP A 311 -8.53 -11.76 13.39
N LEU A 312 -8.59 -12.42 12.23
CA LEU A 312 -7.59 -13.43 11.82
C LEU A 312 -6.20 -12.81 11.62
N SER A 313 -6.13 -11.62 11.01
CA SER A 313 -4.85 -10.93 10.81
C SER A 313 -4.22 -10.54 12.15
N GLU A 314 -4.99 -10.05 13.13
CA GLU A 314 -4.50 -9.76 14.49
C GLU A 314 -3.85 -10.98 15.14
N MET A 315 -4.49 -12.15 15.05
CA MET A 315 -3.93 -13.41 15.55
C MET A 315 -2.63 -13.79 14.81
N ILE A 316 -2.63 -13.73 13.48
CA ILE A 316 -1.47 -14.11 12.66
C ILE A 316 -0.26 -13.21 12.91
N VAL A 317 -0.48 -11.90 13.12
CA VAL A 317 0.62 -10.95 13.37
C VAL A 317 1.02 -10.82 14.85
N GLY A 318 0.33 -11.51 15.75
CA GLY A 318 0.59 -11.48 17.19
C GLY A 318 0.21 -10.15 17.84
N LEU A 319 -1.01 -9.69 17.56
CA LEU A 319 -1.67 -8.56 18.25
C LEU A 319 -2.82 -9.01 19.16
N ALA A 320 -3.37 -10.20 18.94
CA ALA A 320 -4.39 -10.85 19.76
C ALA A 320 -3.79 -11.87 20.74
#